data_AF-A0A1E7LQI0-F1
#
_entry.id   AF-A0A1E7LQI0-F1
#
_cell.length_a   1.000
_cell.length_b   1.000
_cell.length_c   1.000
_cell.angle_alpha   90.00
_cell.angle_beta   90.00
_cell.angle_gamma   90.00
#
_symmetry.space_group_name_H-M   'P 1'
#
loop_
_entity.id
_entity.type
_entity.pdbx_description
1 polymer ?
#
loop_
_entity_poly.entity_id
_entity_poly.type
_entity_poly.pdbx_seq_one_letter_code
_entity_poly.pdbx_strand_id
1 'polypeptide(L)' 'MSATRAADAADFRGPLDISRAATVVLDGRDTVVGWSPAATALLGYSPREAAGRPLSAFLAPLPADGPLPAASDRPAAP' A
#
# COMPACT_ATOMS: atom_id res chain seq x y z
N MET A 1 -35.20 7.61 7.08
CA MET A 1 -34.69 6.41 7.80
C MET A 1 -33.84 5.63 6.81
N SER A 2 -32.59 6.05 6.59
CA SER A 2 -31.65 5.38 5.68
C SER A 2 -30.57 4.72 6.51
N ALA A 3 -30.53 3.40 6.42
CA ALA A 3 -29.57 2.53 7.07
C ALA A 3 -28.19 2.68 6.44
N THR A 4 -27.24 3.24 7.19
CA THR A 4 -25.83 2.91 7.07
C THR A 4 -25.34 2.64 8.49
N ARG A 5 -25.40 1.36 8.90
CA ARG A 5 -24.64 0.88 10.04
C ARG A 5 -23.21 0.65 9.54
N ALA A 6 -22.48 1.74 9.31
CA ALA A 6 -21.09 1.68 8.88
C ALA A 6 -20.23 1.20 10.06
N ALA A 7 -19.74 -0.03 9.90
CA ALA A 7 -18.58 -0.63 10.55
C ALA A 7 -18.42 -0.32 12.05
N ASP A 8 -19.08 -1.14 12.86
CA ASP A 8 -18.80 -1.29 14.29
C ASP A 8 -17.32 -1.69 14.49
N ALA A 9 -16.61 -0.81 15.18
CA ALA A 9 -15.50 -1.08 16.10
C ALA A 9 -14.64 -2.34 15.84
N ALA A 10 -13.53 -2.15 15.14
CA ALA A 10 -12.30 -2.83 15.52
C ALA A 10 -11.19 -1.78 15.62
N ASP A 11 -11.08 -1.17 16.79
CA ASP A 11 -9.96 -0.30 17.20
C ASP A 11 -8.67 -1.15 17.22
N PHE A 12 -8.08 -1.38 16.04
CA PHE A 12 -6.74 -1.94 15.92
C PHE A 12 -5.73 -0.82 16.12
N ARG A 13 -5.63 -0.28 17.35
CA ARG A 13 -4.63 0.74 17.73
C ARG A 13 -3.21 0.17 17.90
N GLY A 14 -2.76 -0.64 16.95
CA GLY A 14 -1.41 -1.19 16.89
C GLY A 14 -0.65 -0.66 15.68
N PRO A 15 0.62 -1.05 15.47
CA PRO A 15 1.36 -0.73 14.24
C PRO A 15 0.67 -1.24 12.95
N LEU A 16 -0.34 -2.11 13.07
CA LEU A 16 -1.21 -2.57 11.98
C LEU A 16 -2.54 -1.80 11.89
N ASP A 17 -2.65 -0.60 12.46
CA ASP A 17 -3.85 0.23 12.33
C ASP A 17 -4.14 0.52 10.85
N ILE A 18 -5.18 -0.14 10.31
CA ILE A 18 -5.57 -0.04 8.91
C ILE A 18 -6.01 1.38 8.53
N SER A 19 -6.36 2.24 9.50
CA SER A 19 -6.67 3.65 9.22
C SER A 19 -5.47 4.41 8.65
N ARG A 20 -4.25 3.90 8.87
CA ARG A 20 -3.00 4.46 8.33
C ARG A 20 -2.41 3.65 7.18
N ALA A 21 -3.05 2.55 6.77
CA ALA A 21 -2.52 1.72 5.70
C ALA A 21 -2.65 2.40 4.33
N ALA A 22 -1.56 2.39 3.56
CA ALA A 22 -1.60 2.73 2.15
C ALA A 22 -2.44 1.70 1.40
N THR A 23 -3.58 2.13 0.86
CA THR A 23 -4.51 1.30 0.09
C THR A 23 -4.56 1.75 -1.37
N VAL A 24 -4.52 0.78 -2.28
CA VAL A 24 -4.64 0.94 -3.74
C VAL A 24 -5.72 -0.02 -4.25
N VAL A 25 -6.58 0.43 -5.15
CA VAL A 25 -7.63 -0.39 -5.78
C VAL A 25 -7.27 -0.59 -7.24
N LEU A 26 -7.37 -1.82 -7.73
CA LEU A 26 -7.07 -2.20 -9.11
C LEU A 26 -8.33 -2.70 -9.82
N ASP A 27 -8.36 -2.57 -11.14
CA ASP A 27 -9.30 -3.30 -11.99
C ASP A 27 -8.78 -4.71 -12.33
N GLY A 28 -9.53 -5.46 -13.13
CA GLY A 28 -9.16 -6.82 -13.56
C GLY A 28 -7.96 -6.90 -14.52
N ARG A 29 -7.32 -5.78 -14.84
CA ARG A 29 -6.11 -5.69 -15.68
C ARG A 29 -4.95 -5.04 -14.92
N ASP A 30 -4.97 -5.10 -13.59
CA ASP A 30 -3.96 -4.50 -12.69
C ASP A 30 -3.79 -2.99 -12.86
N THR A 31 -4.81 -2.30 -13.41
CA THR A 31 -4.80 -0.86 -13.58
C THR A 31 -5.33 -0.19 -12.33
N VAL A 32 -4.61 0.82 -11.84
CA VAL A 32 -5.01 1.59 -10.65
C VAL A 32 -6.29 2.37 -10.94
N VAL A 33 -7.34 2.08 -10.16
CA VAL A 33 -8.64 2.78 -10.17
C VAL A 33 -8.94 3.52 -8.86
N GLY A 34 -8.15 3.29 -7.81
CA GLY A 34 -8.29 3.97 -6.54
C GLY A 34 -6.97 4.14 -5.80
N TRP A 35 -6.82 5.27 -5.11
CA TRP A 35 -5.60 5.65 -4.40
C TRP A 35 -5.93 6.41 -3.11
N SER A 36 -5.48 5.88 -1.98
CA SER A 36 -5.71 6.50 -0.67
C SER A 36 -4.72 7.64 -0.38
N PRO A 37 -5.05 8.59 0.51
CA PRO A 37 -4.11 9.62 0.95
C PRO A 37 -2.84 9.04 1.60
N ALA A 38 -2.95 7.94 2.35
CA ALA A 38 -1.80 7.24 2.93
C ALA A 38 -0.87 6.66 1.84
N ALA A 39 -1.41 6.21 0.70
CA ALA A 39 -0.60 5.76 -0.43
C ALA A 39 0.17 6.92 -1.09
N THR A 40 -0.42 8.13 -1.16
CA THR A 40 0.32 9.32 -1.61
C THR A 40 1.45 9.67 -0.66
N ALA A 41 1.20 9.64 0.65
CA ALA A 41 2.23 9.91 1.65
C ALA A 41 3.37 8.89 1.61
N LEU A 42 3.05 7.61 1.36
CA LEU A 42 4.03 6.52 1.35
C LEU A 42 4.83 6.46 0.04
N LEU A 43 4.14 6.52 -1.11
CA LEU A 43 4.73 6.24 -2.43
C LEU A 43 5.08 7.51 -3.20
N GLY A 44 4.63 8.68 -2.75
CA GLY A 44 4.98 9.98 -3.34
C GLY A 44 4.19 10.38 -4.59
N TYR A 45 3.23 9.57 -5.03
CA TYR A 45 2.40 9.85 -6.20
C TYR A 45 1.00 10.34 -5.80
N SER A 46 0.48 11.33 -6.53
CA SER A 46 -0.91 11.77 -6.36
C SER A 46 -1.89 10.76 -7.00
N PRO A 47 -3.17 10.73 -6.56
CA PRO A 47 -4.19 9.89 -7.19
C PRO A 47 -4.32 10.11 -8.69
N ARG A 48 -4.10 11.35 -9.16
CA ARG A 48 -4.19 11.72 -10.57
C ARG A 48 -3.02 11.15 -11.39
N GLU A 49 -1.84 11.07 -10.80
CA GLU A 49 -0.67 10.45 -11.44
C GLU A 49 -0.72 8.93 -11.38
N ALA A 50 -1.46 8.37 -10.43
CA ALA A 50 -1.59 6.94 -10.24
C ALA A 50 -2.68 6.31 -11.11
N ALA A 51 -3.84 6.96 -11.20
CA ALA A 51 -5.02 6.44 -11.90
C ALA A 51 -4.73 6.13 -13.38
N GLY A 52 -5.21 4.97 -13.85
CA GLY A 52 -5.05 4.53 -15.24
C GLY A 52 -3.68 3.94 -15.57
N ARG A 53 -2.76 3.86 -14.61
CA ARG A 53 -1.46 3.20 -14.78
C ARG A 53 -1.46 1.79 -14.18
N PRO A 54 -0.63 0.88 -14.69
CA PRO A 54 -0.46 -0.45 -14.10
C PRO A 54 0.23 -0.34 -12.73
N LEU A 55 -0.17 -1.18 -11.76
CA LEU A 55 0.41 -1.18 -10.41
C LEU A 55 1.93 -1.38 -10.42
N SER A 56 2.45 -2.16 -11.36
CA SER A 56 3.89 -2.43 -11.51
C SER A 56 4.75 -1.17 -11.71
N ALA A 57 4.15 -0.06 -12.18
CA ALA A 57 4.86 1.20 -12.33
C ALA A 57 5.23 1.87 -10.99
N PHE A 58 4.67 1.41 -9.87
CA PHE A 58 4.86 1.97 -8.53
C PHE A 58 5.61 1.02 -7.58
N LEU A 59 5.87 -0.22 -8.01
CA LEU A 59 6.53 -1.23 -7.19
C LEU A 59 7.94 -1.47 -7.71
N ALA A 60 8.87 -1.76 -6.80
CA ALA A 60 10.16 -2.28 -7.20
C ALA A 60 9.95 -3.65 -7.89
N PRO A 61 10.75 -3.98 -8.93
CA PRO A 61 10.77 -5.33 -9.46
C PRO A 61 11.03 -6.31 -8.31
N LEU A 62 10.21 -7.36 -8.21
CA LEU A 62 10.56 -8.47 -7.34
C LEU A 62 11.92 -8.99 -7.83
N PRO A 63 12.90 -9.26 -6.95
CA PRO A 63 14.10 -9.94 -7.37
C PRO A 63 13.68 -11.20 -8.14
N ALA A 64 14.12 -11.33 -9.40
CA ALA A 64 14.03 -12.60 -10.13
C ALA A 64 14.64 -13.67 -9.23
N ASP A 65 14.06 -14.89 -9.17
CA ASP A 65 14.36 -16.05 -8.30
C ASP A 65 15.86 -16.36 -8.09
N GLY A 66 16.57 -15.42 -7.52
CA GLY A 66 17.94 -15.45 -7.08
C GLY A 66 17.92 -15.32 -5.57
N PRO A 67 19.01 -15.72 -4.90
CA PRO A 67 19.07 -15.69 -3.44
C PRO A 67 18.59 -14.32 -2.97
N LEU A 68 17.56 -14.28 -2.12
CA LEU A 68 17.17 -13.07 -1.39
C LEU A 68 18.47 -12.46 -0.89
N PRO A 69 18.76 -11.17 -1.16
CA PRO A 69 20.00 -10.56 -0.73
C PRO A 69 20.13 -10.85 0.75
N ALA A 70 21.16 -11.61 1.13
CA ALA A 70 21.38 -12.07 2.50
C ALA A 70 21.15 -10.85 3.37
N ALA A 71 20.10 -10.93 4.21
CA ALA A 71 19.56 -9.79 4.94
C ALA A 71 20.74 -8.97 5.43
N SER A 72 20.93 -7.78 4.86
CA SER A 72 22.12 -6.98 5.13
C SER A 72 22.16 -6.82 6.63
N ASP A 73 23.07 -7.57 7.27
CA ASP A 73 23.28 -7.57 8.70
C ASP A 73 23.80 -6.17 8.99
N ARG A 74 22.86 -5.26 9.27
CA ARG A 74 23.19 -3.93 9.73
C ARG A 74 23.75 -4.19 11.11
N PRO A 75 25.05 -3.98 11.36
CA PRO A 75 25.58 -4.19 12.69
C PRO A 75 24.78 -3.31 13.64
N ALA A 76 24.28 -3.92 14.72
CA ALA A 76 23.78 -3.18 15.86
C ALA A 76 24.92 -2.26 16.30
N ALA A 77 24.76 -0.96 16.02
CA ALA A 77 25.69 0.04 16.49
C ALA A 77 25.65 0.07 18.04
N PRO A 78 26.79 0.25 18.71
CA PRO A 78 26.92 0.19 20.17
C PRO A 78 26.18 1.33 20.90
#